data_AF-A0A3D9T2N7-F1
#
_entry.id   AF-A0A3D9T2N7-F1
#
_cell.length_a   1.000
_cell.length_b   1.000
_cell.length_c   1.000
_cell.angle_alpha   90.00
_cell.angle_beta   90.00
_cell.angle_gamma   90.00
#
_symmetry.space_group_name_H-M   'P 1'
#
loop_
_entity.id
_entity.type
_entity.pdbx_description
1 polymer ?
#
loop_
_entity_poly.entity_id
_entity_poly.type
_entity_poly.pdbx_seq_one_letter_code
_entity_poly.pdbx_strand_id
1 'polypeptide(L)'
;MLARIVPGATGFSPDQIPGLAMDRWQSFPIDDRNPSDVTIEFVEYCLSRVNGLLIIITSASLATGAGPFFIDGDQFTDFAMTYHDLIGEPLIDGDTTVVSPSTGRVIVVHHDGWIDTLQGHPQGQDV
;
A
#
# COMPACT_ATOMS: atom_id res chain seq x y z
N MET A 1 -1.58 -4.83 -15.96
CA MET A 1 -1.61 -3.39 -16.33
C MET A 1 -2.91 -2.75 -15.86
N LEU A 2 -2.85 -1.77 -14.95
CA LEU A 2 -4.02 -1.10 -14.38
C LEU A 2 -4.92 -0.46 -15.45
N ALA A 3 -4.39 -0.08 -16.61
CA ALA A 3 -5.19 0.35 -17.77
C ALA A 3 -6.25 -0.68 -18.25
N ARG A 4 -6.10 -1.97 -17.89
CA ARG A 4 -7.12 -3.01 -18.14
C ARG A 4 -8.21 -3.08 -17.08
N ILE A 5 -7.98 -2.47 -15.92
CA ILE A 5 -8.90 -2.42 -14.76
C ILE A 5 -9.52 -1.02 -14.64
N VAL A 6 -8.75 0.02 -14.92
CA VAL A 6 -9.12 1.45 -14.97
C VAL A 6 -8.55 2.04 -16.28
N PRO A 7 -9.31 2.01 -17.38
CA PRO A 7 -8.88 2.54 -18.67
C PRO A 7 -8.45 4.02 -18.57
N GLY A 8 -7.25 4.33 -19.08
CA GLY A 8 -6.71 5.70 -19.09
C GLY A 8 -5.89 6.10 -17.86
N ALA A 9 -5.79 5.25 -16.83
CA ALA A 9 -4.92 5.52 -15.69
C ALA A 9 -3.43 5.45 -16.10
N THR A 10 -2.72 6.59 -16.00
CA THR A 10 -1.27 6.71 -16.27
C THR A 10 -0.43 6.77 -15.00
N GLY A 11 -1.07 6.77 -13.83
CA GLY A 11 -0.42 6.84 -12.53
C GLY A 11 -1.44 6.73 -11.41
N PHE A 12 -0.92 6.72 -10.18
CA PHE A 12 -1.67 6.75 -8.93
C PHE A 12 -1.04 7.86 -8.10
N SER A 13 -1.85 8.71 -7.50
CA SER A 13 -1.39 9.75 -6.58
C SER A 13 -2.16 9.56 -5.28
N PRO A 14 -1.48 9.19 -4.18
CA PRO A 14 -2.11 9.08 -2.87
C PRO A 14 -2.87 10.34 -2.45
N ASP A 15 -2.38 11.52 -2.85
CA ASP A 15 -3.01 12.83 -2.57
C ASP A 15 -4.46 12.95 -3.06
N GLN A 16 -4.85 12.10 -4.02
CA GLN A 16 -6.17 12.12 -4.60
C GLN A 16 -7.15 11.15 -3.91
N ILE A 17 -6.71 10.38 -2.91
CA ILE A 17 -7.56 9.44 -2.19
C ILE A 17 -8.43 10.22 -1.19
N PRO A 18 -9.77 10.23 -1.35
CA PRO A 18 -10.65 10.93 -0.42
C PRO A 18 -10.51 10.39 1.01
N GLY A 19 -10.35 11.30 1.98
CA GLY A 19 -10.22 10.96 3.40
C GLY A 19 -8.79 10.93 3.93
N LEU A 20 -7.78 10.99 3.06
CA LEU A 20 -6.41 11.37 3.46
C LEU A 20 -6.38 12.89 3.59
N ALA A 21 -6.29 13.37 4.83
CA ALA A 21 -6.14 14.77 5.14
C ALA A 21 -4.71 15.03 5.64
N MET A 22 -4.17 16.22 5.36
CA MET A 22 -2.76 16.53 5.67
C MET A 22 -2.41 16.39 7.15
N ASP A 23 -3.38 16.56 8.05
CA ASP A 23 -3.22 16.47 9.50
C ASP A 23 -3.17 15.03 10.04
N ARG A 24 -3.42 14.03 9.19
CA ARG A 24 -3.41 12.61 9.58
C ARG A 24 -2.12 11.89 9.25
N TRP A 25 -1.32 12.44 8.33
CA TRP A 25 -0.06 11.85 7.91
C TRP A 25 0.91 11.73 9.09
N GLN A 26 1.45 10.54 9.26
CA GLN A 26 2.51 10.26 10.22
C GLN A 26 3.83 10.18 9.47
N SER A 27 4.90 10.69 10.09
CA SER A 27 6.23 10.60 9.51
C SER A 27 6.63 9.12 9.38
N PHE A 28 7.10 8.75 8.20
CA PHE A 28 7.56 7.42 7.84
C PHE A 28 8.71 7.55 6.83
N PRO A 29 9.88 8.05 7.25
CA PRO A 29 10.98 8.35 6.34
C PRO A 29 11.44 7.09 5.60
N ILE A 30 11.66 7.20 4.28
CA ILE A 30 12.05 6.07 3.41
C ILE A 30 13.45 6.23 2.79
N ASP A 31 13.84 7.42 2.34
CA ASP A 31 15.02 7.61 1.47
C ASP A 31 16.38 7.42 2.15
N ASP A 32 16.52 7.83 3.41
CA ASP A 32 17.80 7.82 4.15
C ASP A 32 17.96 6.56 5.03
N ARG A 33 17.25 5.47 4.71
CA ARG A 33 17.18 4.27 5.55
C ARG A 33 17.47 3.01 4.74
N ASN A 34 17.82 1.94 5.45
CA ASN A 34 17.93 0.61 4.85
C ASN A 34 16.53 0.16 4.37
N PRO A 35 16.33 -0.16 3.09
CA PRO A 35 15.01 -0.52 2.56
C PRO A 35 14.40 -1.76 3.23
N SER A 36 15.22 -2.71 3.68
CA SER A 36 14.75 -3.88 4.42
C SER A 36 14.17 -3.49 5.77
N ASP A 37 14.81 -2.56 6.49
CA ASP A 37 14.32 -2.08 7.78
C ASP A 37 13.01 -1.31 7.62
N VAL A 38 12.91 -0.47 6.58
CA VAL A 38 11.66 0.24 6.22
C VAL A 38 10.55 -0.75 5.89
N THR A 39 10.84 -1.80 5.13
CA THR A 39 9.86 -2.83 4.77
C THR A 39 9.39 -3.59 6.01
N ILE A 40 10.29 -3.96 6.93
CA ILE A 40 9.93 -4.61 8.19
C ILE A 40 9.02 -3.72 9.03
N GLU A 41 9.37 -2.44 9.22
CA GLU A 41 8.57 -1.50 9.99
C GLU A 41 7.18 -1.30 9.36
N PHE A 42 7.11 -1.22 8.03
CA PHE A 42 5.85 -1.13 7.31
C PHE A 42 4.96 -2.36 7.54
N VAL A 43 5.54 -3.56 7.46
CA VAL A 43 4.81 -4.81 7.71
C VAL A 43 4.31 -4.84 9.15
N GLU A 44 5.14 -4.52 10.13
CA GLU A 44 4.76 -4.44 11.54
C GLU A 44 3.61 -3.44 11.78
N TYR A 45 3.69 -2.27 11.13
CA TYR A 45 2.61 -1.29 11.16
C TYR A 45 1.30 -1.88 10.65
N CYS A 46 1.35 -2.64 9.55
CA CYS A 46 0.16 -3.22 8.93
C CYS A 46 -0.43 -4.43 9.69
N LEU A 47 0.39 -5.31 10.27
CA LEU A 47 -0.06 -6.60 10.82
C LEU A 47 -1.17 -6.50 11.88
N SER A 48 -1.20 -5.41 12.65
CA SER A 48 -2.25 -5.16 13.65
C SER A 48 -3.52 -4.51 13.09
N ARG A 49 -3.51 -4.17 11.80
CA ARG A 49 -4.51 -3.33 11.14
C ARG A 49 -5.23 -4.06 10.02
N VAL A 50 -4.55 -4.96 9.32
CA VAL A 50 -5.08 -5.67 8.16
C VAL A 50 -5.24 -7.17 8.44
N ASN A 51 -6.19 -7.81 7.77
CA ASN A 51 -6.34 -9.26 7.78
C ASN A 51 -7.00 -9.73 6.47
N GLY A 52 -7.17 -11.06 6.33
CA GLY A 52 -7.83 -11.65 5.17
C GLY A 52 -7.07 -11.38 3.86
N LEU A 53 -7.80 -11.29 2.76
CA LEU A 53 -7.21 -10.92 1.47
C LEU A 53 -6.67 -9.49 1.52
N LEU A 54 -5.41 -9.32 1.12
CA LEU A 54 -4.77 -8.03 0.95
C LEU A 54 -4.60 -7.74 -0.54
N ILE A 55 -4.92 -6.51 -0.92
CA ILE A 55 -4.66 -5.96 -2.26
C ILE A 55 -3.54 -4.94 -2.10
N ILE A 56 -2.39 -5.22 -2.69
CA ILE A 56 -1.19 -4.39 -2.59
C ILE A 56 -0.94 -3.72 -3.93
N ILE A 57 -0.84 -2.39 -3.91
CA ILE A 57 -0.59 -1.55 -5.08
C ILE A 57 0.69 -0.76 -4.79
N THR A 58 1.70 -0.90 -5.63
CA THR A 58 2.96 -0.16 -5.53
C THR A 58 3.17 0.71 -6.76
N SER A 59 4.18 1.59 -6.74
CA SER A 59 4.67 2.27 -7.94
C SER A 59 4.95 1.30 -9.09
N ALA A 60 5.57 0.15 -8.80
CA ALA A 60 5.84 -0.89 -9.80
C ALA A 60 4.56 -1.53 -10.37
N SER A 61 3.47 -1.64 -9.60
CA SER A 61 2.16 -2.07 -10.13
C SER A 61 1.71 -1.23 -11.34
N LEU A 62 2.17 0.02 -11.42
CA LEU A 62 1.83 0.99 -12.46
C LEU A 62 2.92 1.09 -13.53
N ALA A 63 4.19 1.17 -13.13
CA ALA A 63 5.32 1.41 -14.02
C ALA A 63 5.70 0.19 -14.86
N THR A 64 5.74 -1.01 -14.26
CA THR A 64 6.20 -2.24 -14.93
C THR A 64 5.05 -3.07 -15.49
N GLY A 65 3.80 -2.65 -15.24
CA GLY A 65 2.60 -3.34 -15.69
C GLY A 65 2.24 -4.57 -14.86
N ALA A 66 2.98 -4.85 -13.77
CA ALA A 66 2.75 -5.95 -12.82
C ALA A 66 1.29 -5.99 -12.31
N GLY A 67 0.64 -4.82 -12.20
CA GLY A 67 -0.69 -4.73 -11.62
C GLY A 67 -0.68 -4.90 -10.10
N PRO A 68 -1.86 -4.91 -9.47
CA PRO A 68 -1.98 -5.14 -8.04
C PRO A 68 -1.65 -6.60 -7.69
N PHE A 69 -1.07 -6.79 -6.51
CA PHE A 69 -0.82 -8.10 -5.92
C PHE A 69 -1.98 -8.46 -4.99
N PHE A 70 -2.43 -9.71 -5.07
CA PHE A 70 -3.50 -10.25 -4.24
C PHE A 70 -2.88 -11.38 -3.42
N ILE A 71 -2.81 -11.19 -2.11
CA ILE A 71 -2.18 -12.16 -1.21
C ILE A 71 -3.07 -12.37 0.00
N ASP A 72 -2.99 -13.55 0.60
CA ASP A 72 -3.58 -13.76 1.92
C ASP A 72 -2.75 -13.05 2.99
N GLY A 73 -3.40 -12.51 4.01
CA GLY A 73 -2.74 -11.67 5.03
C GLY A 73 -1.74 -12.45 5.89
N ASP A 74 -1.89 -13.77 6.00
CA ASP A 74 -0.90 -14.65 6.64
C ASP A 74 0.39 -14.81 5.81
N GLN A 75 0.33 -14.54 4.50
CA GLN A 75 1.47 -14.54 3.59
C GLN A 75 2.14 -13.17 3.48
N PHE A 76 1.62 -12.14 4.14
CA PHE A 76 2.06 -10.76 3.89
C PHE A 76 3.54 -10.52 4.22
N THR A 77 4.01 -11.03 5.34
CA THR A 77 5.43 -10.91 5.73
C THR A 77 6.34 -11.58 4.69
N ASP A 78 6.04 -12.81 4.31
CA ASP A 78 6.85 -13.56 3.34
C ASP A 78 6.83 -12.89 1.95
N PHE A 79 5.66 -12.41 1.52
CA PHE A 79 5.53 -11.63 0.29
C PHE A 79 6.39 -10.36 0.34
N ALA A 80 6.33 -9.60 1.43
CA ALA A 80 7.07 -8.35 1.55
C ALA A 80 8.59 -8.58 1.49
N MET A 81 9.08 -9.67 2.10
CA MET A 81 10.51 -10.00 2.09
C MET A 81 11.00 -10.50 0.73
N THR A 82 10.14 -11.19 -0.03
CA THR A 82 10.47 -11.74 -1.36
C THR A 82 10.12 -10.80 -2.52
N TYR A 83 9.47 -9.67 -2.24
CA TYR A 83 9.03 -8.70 -3.26
C TYR A 83 10.18 -8.22 -4.17
N HIS A 84 11.35 -7.96 -3.58
CA HIS A 84 12.51 -7.47 -4.33
C HIS A 84 13.01 -8.49 -5.36
N ASP A 85 12.88 -9.80 -5.09
CA ASP A 85 13.26 -10.85 -6.04
C ASP A 85 12.27 -10.90 -7.22
N LEU A 86 11.01 -10.52 -6.98
CA LEU A 86 9.95 -10.53 -7.98
C LEU A 86 9.99 -9.29 -8.89
N ILE A 87 10.28 -8.13 -8.31
CA ILE A 87 10.11 -6.82 -8.96
C ILE A 87 11.43 -6.10 -9.22
N GLY A 88 12.50 -6.44 -8.50
CA GLY A 88 13.80 -5.79 -8.59
C GLY A 88 13.95 -4.52 -7.75
N GLU A 89 12.90 -4.16 -6.99
CA GLU A 89 12.82 -2.97 -6.15
C GLU A 89 12.28 -3.36 -4.76
N PRO A 90 12.62 -2.65 -3.67
CA PRO A 90 12.00 -2.84 -2.37
C PRO A 90 10.48 -2.67 -2.42
N LEU A 91 9.74 -3.31 -1.49
CA LEU A 91 8.29 -3.12 -1.42
C LEU A 91 7.93 -1.66 -1.16
N ILE A 92 8.72 -0.99 -0.31
CA ILE A 92 8.59 0.43 -0.01
C ILE A 92 9.70 1.19 -0.72
N ASP A 93 9.42 1.52 -1.98
CA ASP A 93 10.24 2.37 -2.85
C ASP A 93 9.29 3.27 -3.66
N GLY A 94 8.84 4.34 -3.01
CA GLY A 94 7.78 5.23 -3.50
C GLY A 94 6.39 4.92 -2.93
N ASP A 95 5.34 5.24 -3.71
CA ASP A 95 3.95 5.10 -3.24
C ASP A 95 3.53 3.63 -3.11
N THR A 96 3.00 3.28 -1.94
CA THR A 96 2.49 1.94 -1.66
C THR A 96 1.15 2.02 -0.97
N THR A 97 0.20 1.17 -1.37
CA THR A 97 -1.13 1.08 -0.78
C THR A 97 -1.48 -0.37 -0.50
N VAL A 98 -1.94 -0.65 0.73
CA VAL A 98 -2.47 -1.95 1.15
C VAL A 98 -3.94 -1.77 1.49
N VAL A 99 -4.81 -2.48 0.76
CA VAL A 99 -6.25 -2.53 1.03
C VAL A 99 -6.59 -3.89 1.65
N SER A 100 -7.30 -3.87 2.78
CA SER A 100 -7.86 -5.05 3.42
C SER A 100 -9.38 -4.93 3.44
N PRO A 101 -10.09 -5.54 2.46
CA PRO A 101 -11.54 -5.43 2.37
C PRO A 101 -12.28 -5.95 3.60
N SER A 102 -11.74 -6.99 4.25
CA SER A 102 -12.33 -7.60 5.46
C SER A 102 -12.28 -6.69 6.69
N THR A 103 -11.25 -5.84 6.80
CA THR A 103 -11.16 -4.83 7.86
C THR A 103 -11.71 -3.47 7.43
N GLY A 104 -11.93 -3.28 6.13
CA GLY A 104 -12.24 -2.00 5.51
C GLY A 104 -11.06 -1.02 5.54
N ARG A 105 -9.84 -1.44 5.89
CA ARG A 105 -8.69 -0.53 6.02
C ARG A 105 -7.95 -0.34 4.70
N VAL A 106 -7.46 0.88 4.51
CA VAL A 106 -6.54 1.24 3.44
C VAL A 106 -5.33 1.91 4.09
N ILE A 107 -4.17 1.30 4.01
CA ILE A 107 -2.91 1.85 4.51
C ILE A 107 -2.14 2.39 3.32
N VAL A 108 -1.63 3.60 3.43
CA VAL A 108 -0.95 4.29 2.32
C VAL A 108 0.38 4.83 2.81
N VAL A 109 1.44 4.53 2.07
CA VAL A 109 2.76 5.14 2.18
C VAL A 109 2.95 6.05 0.98
N HIS A 110 3.31 7.31 1.25
CA HIS A 110 3.67 8.31 0.24
C HIS A 110 5.19 8.31 0.03
N HIS A 111 5.62 8.55 -1.20
CA HIS A 111 7.04 8.64 -1.56
C HIS A 111 7.80 9.76 -0.81
N ASP A 112 7.12 10.78 -0.29
CA ASP A 112 7.74 11.82 0.56
C ASP A 112 7.97 11.38 2.01
N GLY A 113 7.83 10.08 2.31
CA GLY A 113 8.09 9.54 3.64
C GLY A 113 6.95 9.79 4.64
N TRP A 114 5.71 9.61 4.20
CA TRP A 114 4.52 9.70 5.04
C TRP A 114 3.71 8.41 5.02
N ILE A 115 3.05 8.07 6.13
CA ILE A 115 2.13 6.94 6.23
C ILE A 115 0.81 7.34 6.90
N ASP A 116 -0.31 6.80 6.44
CA ASP A 116 -1.60 6.88 7.15
C ASP A 116 -2.46 5.62 6.90
N THR A 117 -3.45 5.42 7.75
CA THR A 117 -4.48 4.38 7.63
C THR A 117 -5.87 5.00 7.53
N LEU A 118 -6.55 4.80 6.41
CA LEU A 118 -7.98 5.07 6.27
C LEU A 118 -8.81 3.89 6.76
N GLN A 119 -9.96 4.21 7.34
CA GLN A 119 -11.05 3.27 7.55
C GLN A 119 -12.13 3.57 6.51
N GLY A 120 -12.30 2.66 5.56
CA GLY A 120 -13.44 2.64 4.67
C GLY A 120 -14.70 2.19 5.42
N HIS A 121 -15.82 2.76 5.02
CA HIS A 121 -17.15 2.28 5.37
C HIS A 121 -17.77 1.71 4.09
N PRO A 122 -18.30 0.48 4.10
CA PRO A 122 -19.12 0.01 2.99
C PRO A 122 -20.29 0.98 2.79
N GLN A 123 -20.64 1.32 1.54
CA GLN A 123 -21.89 2.02 1.28
C GLN A 123 -23.05 1.18 1.86
N GLY A 124 -23.77 1.75 2.85
CA GLY A 124 -24.92 1.10 3.48
C GLY A 124 -24.98 1.11 5.01
N GLN A 125 -24.00 1.72 5.71
CA GLN A 125 -24.13 2.05 7.12
C GLN A 125 -24.12 3.56 7.30
N ASP A 126 -25.30 4.16 7.20
CA ASP A 126 -25.56 5.52 7.67
C ASP A 126 -25.46 5.55 9.21
N VAL A 127 -24.85 6.61 9.71
CA VAL A 127 -24.82 7.03 11.12
C VAL A 127 -26.21 7.41 11.64
#